data_AF-A0A6P8NVZ6-F1
#
_entry.id   AF-A0A6P8NVZ6-F1
#
_cell.length_a   1.000
_cell.length_b   1.000
_cell.length_c   1.000
_cell.angle_alpha   90.00
_cell.angle_beta   90.00
_cell.angle_gamma   90.00
#
_symmetry.space_group_name_H-M   'P 1'
#
loop_
_entity.id
_entity.type
_entity.pdbx_description
1 polymer ?
#
loop_
_entity_poly.entity_id
_entity_poly.type
_entity_poly.pdbx_seq_one_letter_code
_entity_poly.pdbx_strand_id
1 'polypeptide(L)'
;MNVIILLMAMIGLCVAAPQYYIPSEFVYQHPANVLNSAIEDTLPNELRNNFYKNPRIAARLAKESWFFNKEMQVIDRETDKIPREKVYNVLHNAGFVRK
;
A
#
# COMPACT_ATOMS: atom_id res chain seq x y z
N MET A 1 -52.89 11.81 0.94
CA MET A 1 -51.95 12.51 0.02
C MET A 1 -50.79 13.16 0.78
N ASN A 2 -51.05 13.97 1.81
CA ASN A 2 -50.00 14.66 2.57
C ASN A 2 -49.01 13.74 3.30
N VAL A 3 -49.47 12.62 3.86
CA VAL A 3 -48.60 11.65 4.58
C VAL A 3 -47.61 10.95 3.65
N ILE A 4 -48.04 10.63 2.42
CA ILE A 4 -47.21 9.93 1.42
C ILE A 4 -46.08 10.84 0.93
N ILE A 5 -46.37 12.14 0.75
CA ILE A 5 -45.39 13.15 0.34
C ILE A 5 -44.33 13.34 1.45
N LEU A 6 -44.77 13.35 2.71
CA LEU A 6 -43.88 13.49 3.87
C LEU A 6 -42.94 12.27 4.01
N LEU A 7 -43.46 11.07 3.74
CA LEU A 7 -42.71 9.82 3.79
C LEU A 7 -41.67 9.74 2.64
N MET A 8 -42.04 10.17 1.43
CA MET A 8 -41.12 10.25 0.29
C MET A 8 -40.03 11.31 0.50
N ALA A 9 -40.34 12.44 1.12
CA ALA A 9 -39.36 13.47 1.44
C ALA A 9 -38.33 13.01 2.48
N MET A 10 -38.75 12.24 3.50
CA MET A 10 -37.85 11.66 4.50
C MET A 10 -36.91 10.60 3.91
N ILE A 11 -37.40 9.75 3.00
CA ILE A 11 -36.56 8.76 2.31
C ILE A 11 -35.54 9.47 1.41
N GLY A 12 -35.93 10.52 0.68
CA GLY A 12 -35.02 11.31 -0.16
C GLY A 12 -33.87 11.96 0.62
N LEU A 13 -34.13 12.46 1.84
CA LEU A 13 -33.10 13.02 2.72
C LEU A 13 -32.14 11.96 3.28
N CYS A 14 -32.61 10.74 3.53
CA CYS A 14 -31.76 9.64 3.99
C CYS A 14 -30.85 9.06 2.89
N VAL A 15 -31.24 9.12 1.61
CA VAL A 15 -30.41 8.64 0.48
C VAL A 15 -29.37 9.68 0.04
N ALA A 16 -29.56 10.96 0.41
CA ALA A 16 -28.62 12.05 0.12
C ALA A 16 -27.45 12.16 1.11
N ALA A 17 -27.40 11.30 2.14
CA ALA A 17 -26.21 11.19 2.98
C ALA A 17 -25.06 10.64 2.12
N PRO A 18 -23.89 11.31 2.06
CA PRO A 18 -22.76 10.81 1.28
C PRO A 18 -22.41 9.41 1.78
N GLN A 19 -22.42 8.43 0.89
CA GLN A 19 -22.06 7.03 1.19
C GLN A 19 -20.56 6.85 1.54
N TYR A 20 -19.83 7.95 1.73
CA TYR A 20 -18.43 7.94 2.13
C TYR A 20 -18.31 8.08 3.65
N TYR A 21 -19.02 7.23 4.41
CA TYR A 21 -18.51 6.86 5.72
C TYR A 21 -17.39 5.85 5.48
N ILE A 22 -16.19 6.35 5.17
CA ILE A 22 -14.98 5.55 5.21
C ILE A 22 -14.56 5.55 6.67
N PRO A 23 -14.71 4.44 7.42
CA PRO A 23 -14.17 4.36 8.76
C PRO A 23 -12.67 4.69 8.66
N SER A 24 -12.15 5.52 9.55
CA SER A 24 -10.72 5.92 9.55
C SER A 24 -9.74 4.75 9.63
N GLU A 25 -10.23 3.51 9.78
CA GLU A 25 -9.46 2.28 9.79
C GLU A 25 -9.48 1.50 8.46
N PHE A 26 -10.23 1.92 7.44
CA PHE A 26 -10.21 1.27 6.12
C PHE A 26 -8.97 1.73 5.32
N VAL A 27 -7.82 1.26 5.77
CA VAL A 27 -6.54 1.40 5.09
C VAL A 27 -6.50 0.38 3.95
N TYR A 28 -6.53 0.85 2.71
CA TYR A 28 -6.33 -0.03 1.56
C TYR A 28 -4.90 -0.57 1.60
N GLN A 29 -4.76 -1.89 1.52
CA GLN A 29 -3.45 -2.52 1.44
C GLN A 29 -2.75 -2.07 0.15
N HIS A 30 -1.47 -1.74 0.21
CA HIS A 30 -0.70 -1.41 -0.99
C HIS A 30 -0.74 -2.58 -1.98
N PRO A 31 -0.94 -2.37 -3.30
CA PRO A 31 -1.09 -3.45 -4.29
C PRO A 31 0.08 -4.46 -4.30
N ALA A 32 1.30 -3.98 -4.05
CA ALA A 32 2.48 -4.85 -3.94
C ALA A 32 2.38 -5.83 -2.76
N ASN A 33 1.77 -5.43 -1.63
CA ASN A 33 1.60 -6.31 -0.47
C ASN A 33 0.54 -7.38 -0.76
N VAL A 34 -0.53 -7.01 -1.47
CA VAL A 34 -1.57 -7.96 -1.92
C VAL A 34 -0.97 -9.01 -2.85
N LEU A 35 -0.20 -8.56 -3.85
CA LEU A 35 0.47 -9.46 -4.80
C LEU A 35 1.47 -10.38 -4.09
N ASN A 36 2.28 -9.84 -3.19
CA ASN A 36 3.28 -10.63 -2.47
C ASN A 36 2.63 -11.66 -1.53
N SER A 37 1.52 -11.30 -0.87
CA SER A 37 0.74 -12.24 -0.07
C SER A 37 0.17 -13.38 -0.92
N ALA A 38 -0.38 -13.07 -2.09
CA ALA A 38 -0.91 -14.08 -3.00
C ALA A 38 0.17 -15.04 -3.49
N ILE A 39 1.38 -14.54 -3.78
CA ILE A 39 2.53 -15.37 -4.16
C ILE A 39 2.98 -16.24 -2.98
N GLU A 40 3.10 -15.69 -1.78
CA GLU A 40 3.46 -16.42 -0.56
C GLU A 40 2.47 -17.56 -0.25
N ASP A 41 1.19 -17.39 -0.58
CA ASP A 41 0.19 -18.43 -0.41
C ASP A 41 0.38 -19.63 -1.35
N THR A 42 1.10 -19.45 -2.46
CA THR A 42 1.46 -20.54 -3.38
C THR A 42 2.67 -21.35 -2.94
N LEU A 43 3.45 -20.85 -1.97
CA LEU A 43 4.69 -21.49 -1.55
C LEU A 43 4.45 -22.66 -0.58
N PRO A 44 5.25 -23.74 -0.66
CA PRO A 44 5.31 -24.77 0.36
C PRO A 44 5.64 -24.20 1.75
N ASN A 45 5.12 -24.83 2.81
CA ASN A 45 5.23 -24.33 4.19
C ASN A 45 6.68 -24.10 4.67
N GLU A 46 7.63 -24.83 4.11
CA GLU A 46 9.07 -24.70 4.40
C GLU A 46 9.66 -23.41 3.80
N LEU A 47 9.08 -22.91 2.72
CA LEU A 47 9.52 -21.71 1.99
C LEU A 47 8.70 -20.47 2.34
N ARG A 48 7.54 -20.64 2.99
CA ARG A 48 6.70 -19.54 3.46
C ARG A 48 7.43 -18.73 4.53
N ASN A 49 7.38 -17.41 4.40
CA ASN A 49 7.98 -16.55 5.39
C ASN A 49 7.26 -16.68 6.76
N ASN A 50 8.04 -17.01 7.80
CA ASN A 50 7.55 -17.18 9.18
C ASN A 50 6.85 -15.93 9.73
N PHE A 51 7.18 -14.74 9.24
CA PHE A 51 6.53 -13.49 9.64
C PHE A 51 5.02 -13.51 9.37
N TYR A 52 4.57 -14.13 8.27
CA TYR A 52 3.16 -14.22 7.91
C TYR A 52 2.38 -15.28 8.70
N LYS A 53 3.07 -16.18 9.41
CA LYS A 53 2.41 -17.21 10.25
C LYS A 53 1.69 -16.60 11.45
N ASN A 54 2.11 -15.42 11.91
CA ASN A 54 1.44 -14.72 12.98
C ASN A 54 0.36 -13.78 12.41
N PRO A 55 -0.93 -14.04 12.64
CA PRO A 55 -2.01 -13.25 12.05
C PRO A 55 -1.98 -11.79 12.50
N ARG A 56 -1.45 -11.50 13.70
CA ARG A 56 -1.31 -10.14 14.22
C ARG A 56 -0.21 -9.35 13.51
N ILE A 57 0.86 -10.03 13.09
CA ILE A 57 1.97 -9.43 12.33
C ILE A 57 1.53 -9.21 10.89
N ALA A 58 0.91 -10.21 10.26
CA ALA A 58 0.35 -10.08 8.91
C ALA A 58 -0.65 -8.91 8.82
N ALA A 59 -1.58 -8.80 9.78
CA ALA A 59 -2.55 -7.71 9.84
C ALA A 59 -1.92 -6.32 10.08
N ARG A 60 -0.72 -6.23 10.68
CA ARG A 60 0.00 -4.97 10.88
C ARG A 60 0.86 -4.59 9.67
N LEU A 61 1.47 -5.56 9.00
CA LEU A 61 2.19 -5.36 7.73
C LEU A 61 1.26 -5.01 6.57
N ALA A 62 0.03 -5.53 6.61
CA ALA A 62 -1.04 -5.15 5.70
C ALA A 62 -1.43 -3.67 5.81
N LYS A 63 -1.26 -3.05 6.98
CA LYS A 63 -1.45 -1.60 7.15
C LYS A 63 -0.26 -0.89 6.54
N GLU A 64 -0.49 0.28 5.94
CA GLU A 64 0.62 1.04 5.38
C GLU A 64 1.68 1.31 6.47
N SER A 65 2.95 1.18 6.11
CA SER A 65 4.05 1.69 6.94
C SER A 65 4.04 3.23 6.97
N TRP A 66 3.25 3.85 6.11
CA TRP A 66 3.17 5.28 5.86
C TRP A 66 2.13 5.97 6.76
N PHE A 67 2.26 5.89 8.07
CA PHE A 67 1.28 6.53 8.97
C PHE A 67 1.87 7.38 10.12
N PHE A 68 3.18 7.54 10.24
CA PHE A 68 3.77 8.41 11.28
C PHE A 68 4.47 9.66 10.74
N ASN A 69 4.35 10.74 11.52
CA ASN A 69 4.75 12.14 11.31
C ASN A 69 6.25 12.41 11.01
N LYS A 70 7.02 11.37 10.66
CA LYS A 70 8.48 11.42 10.48
C LYS A 70 9.03 10.51 9.37
N GLU A 71 8.18 9.73 8.69
CA GLU A 71 8.57 8.97 7.51
C GLU A 71 8.02 9.68 6.27
N MET A 72 8.91 10.23 5.45
CA MET A 72 8.55 10.91 4.21
C MET A 72 9.06 10.13 3.01
N GLN A 73 8.34 10.19 1.89
CA GLN A 73 8.90 9.77 0.61
C GLN A 73 10.20 10.55 0.38
N VAL A 74 11.30 9.84 0.16
CA VAL A 74 12.52 10.48 -0.33
C VAL A 74 12.33 10.70 -1.82
N ILE A 75 11.80 11.87 -2.19
CA ILE A 75 11.53 12.27 -3.57
C ILE A 75 12.84 12.70 -4.26
N ASP A 76 13.73 13.36 -3.52
CA ASP A 76 15.06 13.77 -4.00
C ASP A 76 16.12 12.94 -3.28
N ARG A 77 16.60 11.87 -3.92
CA ARG A 77 17.72 11.09 -3.40
C ARG A 77 19.00 11.72 -3.92
N GLU A 78 19.98 11.96 -3.06
CA GLU A 78 21.32 12.38 -3.49
C GLU A 78 21.94 11.40 -4.51
N THR A 79 21.58 10.12 -4.43
CA THR A 79 21.99 9.09 -5.41
C THR A 79 21.43 9.32 -6.81
N ASP A 80 20.25 9.95 -6.94
CA ASP A 80 19.64 10.24 -8.25
C ASP A 80 20.37 11.38 -8.97
N LYS A 81 21.10 12.23 -8.22
CA LYS A 81 21.97 13.28 -8.77
C LYS A 81 23.25 12.69 -9.38
N ILE A 82 23.56 11.42 -9.13
CA ILE A 82 24.74 10.75 -9.69
C ILE A 82 24.38 10.24 -11.09
N PRO A 83 25.05 10.72 -12.16
CA PRO A 83 24.82 10.22 -13.51
C PRO A 83 25.09 8.71 -13.61
N ARG A 84 24.19 7.98 -14.27
CA ARG A 84 24.31 6.51 -14.40
C ARG A 84 25.58 6.08 -15.13
N GLU A 85 26.05 6.89 -16.08
CA GLU A 85 27.34 6.71 -16.76
C GLU A 85 28.52 6.69 -15.78
N LYS A 86 28.49 7.55 -14.76
CA LYS A 86 29.54 7.60 -13.74
C LYS A 86 29.55 6.34 -12.88
N VAL A 87 28.36 5.85 -12.53
CA VAL A 87 28.20 4.56 -11.84
C VAL A 87 28.74 3.42 -12.70
N TYR A 88 28.37 3.38 -13.98
CA TYR A 88 28.87 2.39 -14.93
C TYR A 88 30.40 2.42 -15.05
N ASN A 89 31.01 3.59 -15.19
CA ASN A 89 32.46 3.74 -15.31
C ASN A 89 33.19 3.22 -14.06
N VAL A 90 32.69 3.52 -12.86
CA VAL A 90 33.26 3.01 -11.61
C VAL A 90 33.17 1.48 -11.57
N LEU A 91 32.00 0.91 -11.90
CA LEU A 91 31.81 -0.54 -11.89
C LEU A 91 32.63 -1.25 -12.96
N HIS A 92 32.78 -0.64 -14.14
CA HIS A 92 33.61 -1.16 -15.23
C HIS A 92 35.10 -1.16 -14.85
N ASN A 93 35.61 -0.05 -14.33
CA ASN A 93 37.00 0.07 -13.90
C ASN A 93 37.32 -0.85 -12.71
N ALA A 94 36.34 -1.13 -11.85
CA ALA A 94 36.45 -2.09 -10.76
C ALA A 94 36.28 -3.56 -11.21
N GLY A 95 36.06 -3.82 -12.49
CA GLY A 95 35.95 -5.17 -13.06
C GLY A 95 34.60 -5.86 -12.81
N PHE A 96 33.59 -5.15 -12.31
CA PHE A 96 32.26 -5.70 -12.04
C PHE A 96 31.35 -5.72 -13.27
N VAL A 97 31.68 -4.97 -14.33
CA VAL A 97 30.92 -4.94 -15.58
C VAL A 97 31.83 -5.29 -16.74
N ARG A 98 31.50 -6.40 -17.42
CA ARG A 98 32.19 -6.83 -18.64
C ARG A 98 31.58 -6.11 -19.85
N LYS A 99 32.44 -5.86 -20.83
CA LYS A 99 32.11 -5.26 -22.11
C LYS A 99 31.05 -6.04 -22.86
#